data_AF-A0A3Q3G1G4-F1
#
_entry.id   AF-A0A3Q3G1G4-F1
#
_cell.length_a   1.000
_cell.length_b   1.000
_cell.length_c   1.000
_cell.angle_alpha   90.00
_cell.angle_beta   90.00
_cell.angle_gamma   90.00
#
_symmetry.space_group_name_H-M   'P 1'
#
loop_
_entity.id
_entity.type
_entity.pdbx_description
1 polymer ?
#
loop_
_entity_poly.entity_id
_entity_poly.type
_entity_poly.pdbx_seq_one_letter_code
_entity_poly.pdbx_strand_id
1 'polypeptide(L)'
;MQNYEESVSFLGTWGRFQRRVFLLFCLTSIPSGYNILCVMFLLASPPHHCHIPVHSNLSQDWIQAIIPVQMEAGQPERSSCSRYELDVVQNLSAWGFTPSLGPAHNLSVLGSGPGVLLSGLKQESCKDGWTYSTEYYESTVVTEFNLVCGDQWKQPLTSLAYFLGGLCGCLVSGQISDRVGRKPVLFSAIAMLSVFSSAVAFAPSWPVFTLLFFMMGVGQIASYIALFVLGSEILVGSTRVLFSGLGLPAVYVLGMMLLPGTAYLVTNWRHLSLIMTVPGLACMPLWWLIPESPRWLMSCGRFQEAELLLKSAALENRVEAPQVIFLSAKVEKEESQETESLSFLDLLRTSNIRNVTFKLWLIWFSLSVSYFGLSFNLSSLYGNPFLNYFLLSAVELPAYLVSCVAACSLPRRLSCISFTLLGALALLLIQITLHSYANLTLTLVLIGKFGILAGTGVLYMFTGELFPTVIRNTAMSSCAMFSRVGSSVSPYLLQLAVFYQFLPWIIVGSLSLLSVLLCFFLPETFRQPLTDTIEQMPTTQQSVCSWPWASTAPSKDDGKSTKDQTTAPEIICTTRL
;
A
#
# COMPACT_ATOMS: atom_id res chain seq x y z
N MET A 1 -9.47 -26.72 22.31
CA MET A 1 -8.67 -25.50 22.56
C MET A 1 -9.30 -24.73 23.71
N GLN A 2 -8.93 -25.03 24.95
CA GLN A 2 -9.05 -24.03 26.01
C GLN A 2 -8.46 -22.70 25.52
N ASN A 3 -9.07 -21.58 25.89
CA ASN A 3 -8.63 -20.25 25.49
C ASN A 3 -7.17 -20.06 25.94
N TYR A 4 -6.22 -20.12 25.00
CA TYR A 4 -4.81 -19.79 25.27
C TYR A 4 -4.67 -18.46 26.04
N GLU A 5 -5.58 -17.52 25.80
CA GLU A 5 -5.61 -16.24 26.49
C GLU A 5 -5.90 -16.38 28.00
N GLU A 6 -6.70 -17.37 28.42
CA GLU A 6 -6.90 -17.69 29.85
C GLU A 6 -5.64 -18.30 30.46
N SER A 7 -4.98 -19.24 29.76
CA SER A 7 -3.75 -19.88 30.23
C SER A 7 -2.57 -18.89 30.39
N VAL A 8 -2.59 -17.79 29.63
CA VAL A 8 -1.53 -16.77 29.60
C VAL A 8 -1.93 -15.50 30.38
N SER A 9 -3.17 -15.45 30.90
CA SER A 9 -3.71 -14.28 31.63
C SER A 9 -2.84 -13.82 32.81
N PHE A 10 -2.13 -14.76 33.46
CA PHE A 10 -1.23 -14.46 34.57
C PHE A 10 -0.07 -13.50 34.19
N LEU A 11 0.34 -13.43 32.92
CA LEU A 11 1.38 -12.49 32.47
C LEU A 11 0.92 -11.03 32.44
N GLY A 12 -0.38 -10.79 32.59
CA GLY A 12 -1.00 -9.47 32.42
C GLY A 12 -0.94 -8.98 30.97
N THR A 13 -1.53 -7.80 30.73
CA THR A 13 -1.60 -7.22 29.38
C THR A 13 -0.41 -6.30 29.07
N TRP A 14 0.12 -5.57 30.04
CA TRP A 14 1.09 -4.46 29.80
C TRP A 14 2.35 -4.49 30.69
N GLY A 15 2.94 -5.69 30.85
CA GLY A 15 4.20 -5.91 31.57
C GLY A 15 5.46 -5.45 30.81
N ARG A 16 6.63 -5.64 31.42
CA ARG A 16 7.94 -5.25 30.84
C ARG A 16 8.26 -6.03 29.58
N PHE A 17 7.99 -7.34 29.59
CA PHE A 17 8.15 -8.21 28.44
C PHE A 17 7.30 -7.73 27.26
N GLN A 18 6.01 -7.46 27.48
CA GLN A 18 5.09 -7.00 26.43
C GLN A 18 5.54 -5.66 25.85
N ARG A 19 5.96 -4.69 26.68
CA ARG A 19 6.49 -3.40 26.20
C ARG A 19 7.76 -3.56 25.37
N ARG A 20 8.70 -4.40 25.81
CA ARG A 20 9.93 -4.68 25.06
C ARG A 20 9.62 -5.29 23.70
N VAL A 21 8.80 -6.35 23.69
CA VAL A 21 8.41 -7.06 22.47
C VAL A 21 7.63 -6.15 21.53
N PHE A 22 6.69 -5.35 22.04
CA PHE A 22 5.96 -4.35 21.27
C PHE A 22 6.90 -3.39 20.54
N LEU A 23 7.86 -2.80 21.27
CA LEU A 23 8.82 -1.86 20.69
C LEU A 23 9.73 -2.54 19.65
N LEU A 24 10.23 -3.73 19.94
CA LEU A 24 11.06 -4.51 19.01
C LEU A 24 10.31 -4.83 17.72
N PHE A 25 9.05 -5.27 17.81
CA PHE A 25 8.23 -5.55 16.64
C PHE A 25 7.95 -4.30 15.82
N CYS A 26 7.60 -3.19 16.47
CA CYS A 26 7.42 -1.93 15.77
C CYS A 26 8.71 -1.50 15.04
N LEU A 27 9.89 -1.60 15.66
CA LEU A 27 11.16 -1.27 15.01
C LEU A 27 11.45 -2.14 13.79
N THR A 28 11.11 -3.43 13.83
CA THR A 28 11.29 -4.34 12.69
C THR A 28 10.39 -4.06 11.49
N SER A 29 9.38 -3.17 11.61
CA SER A 29 8.52 -2.80 10.48
C SER A 29 9.10 -1.68 9.60
N ILE A 30 10.10 -0.94 10.12
CA ILE A 30 10.73 0.19 9.43
C ILE A 30 11.27 -0.21 8.04
N PRO A 31 12.02 -1.32 7.86
CA PRO A 31 12.54 -1.70 6.55
C PRO A 31 11.42 -1.95 5.53
N SER A 32 10.33 -2.59 5.94
CA SER A 32 9.20 -2.86 5.06
C SER A 32 8.52 -1.55 4.63
N GLY A 33 8.29 -0.62 5.56
CA GLY A 33 7.71 0.70 5.28
C GLY A 33 8.61 1.54 4.40
N TYR A 34 9.92 1.55 4.65
CA TYR A 34 10.89 2.31 3.87
C TYR A 34 10.95 1.87 2.40
N ASN A 35 10.70 0.59 2.11
CA ASN A 35 10.82 0.04 0.76
C ASN A 35 9.51 0.02 -0.04
N ILE A 36 8.33 0.07 0.58
CA ILE A 36 7.04 -0.20 -0.11
C ILE A 36 6.80 0.63 -1.37
N LEU A 37 7.10 1.93 -1.35
CA LEU A 37 6.90 2.84 -2.46
C LEU A 37 8.22 3.39 -3.01
N CYS A 38 9.33 2.69 -2.78
CA CYS A 38 10.64 3.07 -3.32
C CYS A 38 10.65 3.22 -4.85
N VAL A 39 9.75 2.50 -5.52
CA VAL A 39 9.51 2.57 -6.96
C VAL A 39 9.26 4.01 -7.45
N MET A 40 8.66 4.88 -6.63
CA MET A 40 8.36 6.26 -6.99
C MET A 40 9.62 7.11 -7.20
N PHE A 41 10.71 6.80 -6.46
CA PHE A 41 11.99 7.51 -6.59
C PHE A 41 12.94 6.80 -7.53
N LEU A 42 12.98 5.46 -7.50
CA LEU A 42 13.87 4.68 -8.38
C LEU A 42 13.46 4.79 -9.85
N LEU A 43 12.16 4.75 -10.14
CA LEU A 43 11.60 4.89 -11.49
C LEU A 43 11.08 6.31 -11.79
N ALA A 44 11.53 7.32 -11.03
CA ALA A 44 11.17 8.70 -11.35
C ALA A 44 11.67 9.09 -12.75
N SER A 45 10.79 9.68 -13.54
CA SER A 45 11.10 10.19 -14.89
C SER A 45 11.23 11.71 -14.83
N PRO A 46 12.46 12.25 -14.74
CA PRO A 46 12.65 13.70 -14.79
C PRO A 46 12.26 14.25 -16.18
N PRO A 47 11.97 15.56 -16.27
CA PRO A 47 11.79 16.25 -17.55
C PRO A 47 12.99 16.01 -18.45
N HIS A 48 12.73 15.70 -19.72
CA HIS A 48 13.76 15.31 -20.67
C HIS A 48 13.47 15.84 -22.07
N HIS A 49 14.52 15.93 -22.88
CA HIS A 49 14.43 16.30 -24.29
C HIS A 49 15.45 15.51 -25.10
N CYS A 50 15.31 15.49 -26.42
CA CYS A 50 16.30 14.85 -27.30
C CYS A 50 17.68 15.45 -27.08
N HIS A 51 18.70 14.59 -26.99
CA HIS A 51 20.09 15.03 -26.92
C HIS A 51 20.51 15.71 -28.23
N ILE A 52 21.23 16.82 -28.11
CA ILE A 52 21.74 17.61 -29.23
C ILE A 52 23.26 17.42 -29.28
N PRO A 53 23.81 16.74 -30.30
CA PRO A 53 25.25 16.49 -30.38
C PRO A 53 26.05 17.79 -30.46
N VAL A 54 27.12 17.91 -29.67
CA VAL A 54 28.00 19.11 -29.64
C VAL A 54 28.65 19.38 -31.00
N HIS A 55 28.85 18.34 -31.82
CA HIS A 55 29.46 18.45 -33.15
C HIS A 55 28.52 19.02 -34.23
N SER A 56 27.28 19.37 -33.90
CA SER A 56 26.31 19.84 -34.89
C SER A 56 26.53 21.28 -35.37
N ASN A 57 27.50 22.02 -34.81
CA ASN A 57 27.85 23.40 -35.19
C ASN A 57 26.62 24.34 -35.39
N LEU A 58 25.58 24.14 -34.58
CA LEU A 58 24.35 24.92 -34.66
C LEU A 58 24.52 26.29 -34.00
N SER A 59 23.84 27.31 -34.51
CA SER A 59 23.71 28.59 -33.81
C SER A 59 22.89 28.43 -32.53
N GLN A 60 23.08 29.33 -31.57
CA GLN A 60 22.38 29.30 -30.28
C GLN A 60 20.85 29.38 -30.45
N ASP A 61 20.38 30.10 -31.46
CA ASP A 61 18.95 30.20 -31.81
C ASP A 61 18.38 28.86 -32.28
N TRP A 62 19.13 28.13 -33.12
CA TRP A 62 18.72 26.79 -33.58
C TRP A 62 18.76 25.76 -32.47
N ILE A 63 19.73 25.82 -31.54
CA ILE A 63 19.79 24.93 -30.37
C ILE A 63 18.53 25.09 -29.50
N GLN A 64 18.02 26.31 -29.35
CA GLN A 64 16.81 26.56 -28.57
C GLN A 64 15.51 26.19 -29.30
N ALA A 65 15.52 26.23 -30.64
CA ALA A 65 14.34 26.00 -31.48
C ALA A 65 14.23 24.56 -32.05
N ILE A 66 15.29 23.75 -31.96
CA ILE A 66 15.33 22.40 -32.54
C ILE A 66 14.32 21.42 -31.92
N ILE A 67 13.91 21.68 -30.67
CA ILE A 67 12.89 20.91 -29.99
C ILE A 67 11.53 21.57 -30.26
N PRO A 68 10.57 20.87 -30.88
CA PRO A 68 9.27 21.43 -31.19
C PRO A 68 8.50 21.77 -29.92
N VAL A 69 7.80 22.90 -29.93
CA VAL A 69 6.88 23.28 -28.86
C VAL A 69 5.50 22.70 -29.18
N GLN A 70 4.97 21.90 -28.27
CA GLN A 70 3.64 21.30 -28.34
C GLN A 70 2.73 21.97 -27.31
N MET A 71 1.44 22.07 -27.63
CA MET A 71 0.43 22.55 -26.71
C MET A 71 -0.09 21.35 -25.90
N GLU A 72 0.49 21.09 -24.73
CA GLU A 72 -0.04 20.11 -23.78
C GLU A 72 -0.97 20.82 -22.79
N ALA A 73 -2.23 20.38 -22.73
CA ALA A 73 -3.26 20.93 -21.83
C ALA A 73 -3.40 22.48 -21.84
N GLY A 74 -3.10 23.12 -22.96
CA GLY A 74 -3.19 24.58 -23.14
C GLY A 74 -1.96 25.38 -22.70
N GLN A 75 -0.87 24.72 -22.30
CA GLN A 75 0.43 25.35 -22.04
C GLN A 75 1.45 24.97 -23.12
N PRO A 76 2.33 25.91 -23.54
CA PRO A 76 3.39 25.61 -24.49
C PRO A 76 4.52 24.86 -23.77
N GLU A 77 4.63 23.56 -24.01
CA GLU A 77 5.71 22.72 -23.49
C GLU A 77 6.60 22.20 -24.63
N ARG A 78 7.88 21.97 -24.34
CA ARG A 78 8.81 21.38 -25.32
C ARG A 78 8.55 19.89 -25.44
N SER A 79 8.52 19.37 -26.66
CA SER A 79 8.34 17.94 -26.88
C SER A 79 9.48 17.13 -26.26
N SER A 80 9.12 16.11 -25.49
CA SER A 80 10.11 15.26 -24.81
C SER A 80 10.70 14.17 -25.72
N CYS A 81 10.01 13.84 -26.82
CA CYS A 81 10.28 12.62 -27.60
C CYS A 81 10.59 12.84 -29.09
N SER A 82 10.47 14.06 -29.60
CA SER A 82 10.82 14.39 -30.98
C SER A 82 11.68 15.64 -31.06
N ARG A 83 12.46 15.73 -32.15
CA ARG A 83 13.21 16.93 -32.55
C ARG A 83 13.06 17.14 -34.05
N TYR A 84 13.36 18.33 -34.54
CA TYR A 84 13.51 18.54 -35.99
C TYR A 84 14.72 17.78 -36.53
N GLU A 85 14.61 17.28 -37.77
CA GLU A 85 15.64 16.48 -38.43
C GLU A 85 16.98 17.23 -38.45
N LEU A 86 18.00 16.65 -37.80
CA LEU A 86 19.26 17.34 -37.50
C LEU A 86 19.96 17.82 -38.78
N ASP A 87 19.98 16.99 -39.83
CA ASP A 87 20.62 17.29 -41.11
C ASP A 87 20.00 18.53 -41.79
N VAL A 88 18.67 18.67 -41.69
CA VAL A 88 17.94 19.82 -42.26
C VAL A 88 18.28 21.09 -41.49
N VAL A 89 18.25 21.01 -40.16
CA VAL A 89 18.53 22.15 -39.28
C VAL A 89 19.99 22.60 -39.41
N GLN A 90 20.93 21.66 -39.53
CA GLN A 90 22.35 21.97 -39.78
C GLN A 90 22.54 22.74 -41.08
N ASN A 91 21.93 22.27 -42.17
CA ASN A 91 22.04 22.93 -43.48
C ASN A 91 21.45 24.35 -43.45
N LEU A 92 20.29 24.53 -42.82
CA LEU A 92 19.66 25.85 -42.65
C LEU A 92 20.51 26.79 -41.79
N SER A 93 21.14 26.28 -40.73
CA SER A 93 22.05 27.07 -39.90
C SER A 93 23.32 27.48 -40.66
N ALA A 94 23.87 26.57 -41.49
CA ALA A 94 25.05 26.83 -42.31
C ALA A 94 24.79 27.87 -43.40
N TRP A 95 23.56 27.93 -43.90
CA TRP A 95 23.11 28.95 -44.85
C TRP A 95 22.73 30.29 -44.19
N GLY A 96 22.82 30.40 -42.85
CA GLY A 96 22.56 31.64 -42.13
C GLY A 96 21.08 31.99 -41.93
N PHE A 97 20.17 31.02 -42.07
CA PHE A 97 18.76 31.23 -41.77
C PHE A 97 18.54 31.25 -40.25
N THR A 98 17.58 32.05 -39.78
CA THR A 98 17.16 32.10 -38.38
C THR A 98 15.78 31.44 -38.18
N PRO A 99 15.55 30.72 -37.07
CA PRO A 99 14.24 30.13 -36.80
C PRO A 99 13.19 31.20 -36.50
N SER A 100 11.99 31.11 -37.09
CA SER A 100 10.85 31.98 -36.77
C SER A 100 9.69 31.21 -36.12
N LEU A 101 9.26 31.70 -34.95
CA LEU A 101 8.31 31.03 -34.03
C LEU A 101 6.83 31.37 -34.27
N GLY A 102 6.46 32.12 -35.32
CA GLY A 102 5.09 32.59 -35.53
C GLY A 102 4.61 32.62 -36.99
N PRO A 103 3.28 32.60 -37.23
CA PRO A 103 2.72 32.85 -38.54
C PRO A 103 3.09 34.28 -38.97
N ALA A 104 3.51 34.44 -40.22
CA ALA A 104 3.96 35.71 -40.77
C ALA A 104 2.83 36.76 -40.76
N HIS A 105 2.73 37.53 -39.68
CA HIS A 105 2.05 38.81 -39.70
C HIS A 105 3.00 39.89 -39.19
N ASN A 106 3.33 40.77 -40.13
CA ASN A 106 4.08 42.02 -40.02
C ASN A 106 5.61 41.88 -40.02
N LEU A 107 6.08 41.61 -41.24
CA LEU A 107 7.39 41.98 -41.75
C LEU A 107 7.68 43.47 -41.43
N SER A 108 8.64 43.74 -40.55
CA SER A 108 9.56 44.89 -40.65
C SER A 108 10.59 44.87 -39.51
N VAL A 109 11.48 43.88 -39.54
CA VAL A 109 12.82 44.07 -38.98
C VAL A 109 13.78 44.02 -40.16
N LEU A 110 14.10 45.18 -40.71
CA LEU A 110 15.21 45.33 -41.65
C LEU A 110 16.50 45.02 -40.88
N GLY A 111 17.01 43.80 -41.00
CA GLY A 111 18.31 43.41 -40.46
C GLY A 111 18.45 41.93 -40.07
N SER A 112 17.36 41.19 -39.88
CA SER A 112 17.43 39.74 -39.65
C SER A 112 17.45 39.00 -40.99
N GLY A 113 18.34 38.02 -41.15
CA GLY A 113 18.43 37.16 -42.34
C GLY A 113 17.12 36.42 -42.68
N PRO A 114 17.10 35.60 -43.75
CA PRO A 114 15.89 34.91 -44.14
C PRO A 114 15.43 33.95 -43.01
N GLY A 115 14.18 34.12 -42.57
CA GLY A 115 13.59 33.34 -41.47
C GLY A 115 12.87 32.09 -41.97
N VAL A 116 13.02 30.95 -41.28
CA VAL A 116 12.34 29.68 -41.63
C VAL A 116 11.25 29.35 -40.60
N LEU A 117 10.05 29.05 -41.09
CA LEU A 117 8.93 28.60 -40.26
C LEU A 117 9.17 27.16 -39.77
N LEU A 118 9.30 27.01 -38.45
CA LEU A 118 9.56 25.73 -37.79
C LEU A 118 8.49 24.66 -38.06
N SER A 119 7.22 25.07 -38.20
CA SER A 119 6.08 24.16 -38.40
C SER A 119 6.14 23.36 -39.71
N GLY A 120 6.93 23.81 -40.70
CA GLY A 120 7.13 23.13 -41.98
C GLY A 120 8.28 22.12 -41.99
N LEU A 121 9.06 22.04 -40.91
CA LEU A 121 10.22 21.16 -40.83
C LEU A 121 9.80 19.74 -40.42
N LYS A 122 10.46 18.76 -41.04
CA LYS A 122 10.25 17.35 -40.73
C LYS A 122 10.81 17.02 -39.34
N GLN A 123 10.04 16.28 -38.56
CA GLN A 123 10.42 15.81 -37.23
C GLN A 123 10.96 14.38 -37.29
N GLU A 124 11.91 14.07 -36.41
CA GLU A 124 12.44 12.73 -36.17
C GLU A 124 12.42 12.37 -34.67
N SER A 125 12.52 11.08 -34.37
CA SER A 125 12.70 10.59 -32.99
C SER A 125 14.12 10.85 -32.48
N CYS A 126 14.29 10.90 -31.16
CA CYS A 126 15.60 11.09 -30.53
C CYS A 126 16.54 9.89 -30.77
N LYS A 127 17.30 9.91 -31.88
CA LYS A 127 18.28 8.85 -32.21
C LYS A 127 19.57 8.94 -31.38
N ASP A 128 19.97 10.15 -31.02
CA ASP A 128 21.23 10.43 -30.31
C ASP A 128 21.11 10.36 -28.78
N GLY A 129 20.02 9.79 -28.27
CA GLY A 129 19.72 9.73 -26.83
C GLY A 129 18.95 10.93 -26.29
N TRP A 130 18.93 11.08 -24.97
CA TRP A 130 18.16 12.08 -24.25
C TRP A 130 19.03 12.85 -23.26
N THR A 131 18.66 14.11 -23.04
CA THR A 131 19.20 14.95 -21.96
C THR A 131 18.13 15.10 -20.89
N TYR A 132 18.46 14.68 -19.66
CA TYR A 132 17.56 14.72 -18.51
C TYR A 132 17.84 15.94 -17.63
N SER A 133 16.80 16.52 -17.03
CA SER A 133 16.96 17.56 -16.02
C SER A 133 17.52 16.99 -14.72
N THR A 134 18.58 17.62 -14.20
CA THR A 134 19.24 17.25 -12.93
C THR A 134 18.77 18.11 -11.75
N GLU A 135 17.61 18.76 -11.85
CA GLU A 135 17.09 19.65 -10.79
C GLU A 135 16.81 18.89 -9.48
N TYR A 136 16.19 17.71 -9.57
CA TYR A 136 15.79 16.89 -8.41
C TYR A 136 16.57 15.58 -8.29
N TYR A 137 16.99 15.00 -9.41
CA TYR A 137 17.61 13.68 -9.46
C TYR A 137 18.92 13.77 -10.24
N GLU A 138 20.00 13.20 -9.70
CA GLU A 138 21.26 13.08 -10.44
C GLU A 138 21.16 11.93 -11.45
N SER A 139 20.65 10.78 -10.98
CA SER A 139 20.38 9.62 -11.82
C SER A 139 19.23 8.80 -11.25
N THR A 140 18.38 8.32 -12.14
CA THR A 140 17.33 7.32 -11.87
C THR A 140 17.48 6.13 -12.81
N VAL A 141 16.79 5.03 -12.50
CA VAL A 141 16.76 3.82 -13.35
C VAL A 141 16.24 4.16 -14.75
N VAL A 142 15.30 5.12 -14.84
CA VAL A 142 14.76 5.61 -16.12
C VAL A 142 15.83 6.35 -16.90
N THR A 143 16.60 7.24 -16.26
CA THR A 143 17.66 8.00 -16.95
C THR A 143 18.84 7.13 -17.36
N GLU A 144 19.18 6.10 -16.58
CA GLU A 144 20.35 5.27 -16.85
C GLU A 144 20.08 4.26 -17.97
N PHE A 145 18.89 3.67 -18.02
CA PHE A 145 18.50 2.72 -19.07
C PHE A 145 17.67 3.36 -20.20
N ASN A 146 17.54 4.69 -20.22
CA ASN A 146 16.76 5.45 -21.21
C ASN A 146 15.34 4.92 -21.43
N LEU A 147 14.58 4.69 -20.35
CA LEU A 147 13.26 4.06 -20.38
C LEU A 147 12.12 5.05 -20.71
N VAL A 148 12.31 5.92 -21.69
CA VAL A 148 11.37 6.99 -22.06
C VAL A 148 10.81 6.79 -23.48
N CYS A 149 9.77 7.55 -23.84
CA CYS A 149 9.18 7.55 -25.17
C CYS A 149 8.76 6.13 -25.62
N GLY A 150 9.38 5.57 -26.65
CA GLY A 150 9.06 4.22 -27.16
C GLY A 150 9.23 3.11 -26.12
N ASP A 151 10.06 3.33 -25.10
CA ASP A 151 10.33 2.37 -24.02
C ASP A 151 9.62 2.71 -22.70
N GLN A 152 8.74 3.72 -22.68
CA GLN A 152 8.01 4.16 -21.49
C GLN A 152 7.14 3.04 -20.85
N TRP A 153 6.70 2.06 -21.64
CA TRP A 153 5.95 0.89 -21.16
C TRP A 153 6.74 0.00 -20.19
N LYS A 154 8.07 0.08 -20.20
CA LYS A 154 8.93 -0.67 -19.28
C LYS A 154 8.83 -0.18 -17.84
N GLN A 155 8.48 1.09 -17.62
CA GLN A 155 8.37 1.68 -16.28
C GLN A 155 7.24 1.02 -15.45
N PRO A 156 5.95 1.04 -15.85
CA PRO A 156 4.89 0.40 -15.07
C PRO A 156 4.99 -1.12 -15.06
N LEU A 157 5.60 -1.74 -16.09
CA LEU A 157 5.90 -3.18 -16.06
C LEU A 157 6.86 -3.52 -14.92
N THR A 158 7.86 -2.67 -14.67
CA THR A 158 8.81 -2.84 -13.57
C THR A 158 8.12 -2.66 -12.22
N SER A 159 7.23 -1.67 -12.10
CA SER A 159 6.38 -1.50 -10.92
C SER A 159 5.44 -2.69 -10.69
N LEU A 160 4.80 -3.19 -11.77
CA LEU A 160 3.95 -4.38 -11.74
C LEU A 160 4.73 -5.58 -11.20
N ALA A 161 5.94 -5.82 -11.71
CA ALA A 161 6.79 -6.92 -11.25
C ALA A 161 7.08 -6.83 -9.75
N TYR A 162 7.37 -5.64 -9.22
CA TYR A 162 7.57 -5.44 -7.78
C TYR A 162 6.33 -5.83 -6.95
N PHE A 163 5.15 -5.34 -7.32
CA PHE A 163 3.91 -5.65 -6.58
C PHE A 163 3.45 -7.10 -6.76
N LEU A 164 3.65 -7.70 -7.94
CA LEU A 164 3.43 -9.13 -8.16
C LEU A 164 4.37 -9.98 -7.32
N GLY A 165 5.63 -9.57 -7.18
CA GLY A 165 6.57 -10.16 -6.24
C GLY A 165 6.00 -10.15 -4.83
N GLY A 166 5.46 -9.02 -4.39
CA GLY A 166 4.76 -8.92 -3.11
C GLY A 166 3.55 -9.86 -2.96
N LEU A 167 2.72 -10.00 -4.01
CA LEU A 167 1.60 -10.96 -4.02
C LEU A 167 2.11 -12.40 -3.84
N CYS A 168 3.15 -12.79 -4.58
CA CYS A 168 3.80 -14.10 -4.41
C CYS A 168 4.39 -14.27 -3.01
N GLY A 169 5.04 -13.22 -2.48
CA GLY A 169 5.59 -13.21 -1.13
C GLY A 169 4.54 -13.43 -0.05
N CYS A 170 3.34 -12.85 -0.19
CA CYS A 170 2.22 -13.10 0.71
C CYS A 170 1.79 -14.57 0.73
N LEU A 171 1.66 -15.19 -0.46
CA LEU A 171 1.18 -16.57 -0.58
C LEU A 171 2.20 -17.59 -0.06
N VAL A 172 3.47 -17.41 -0.46
CA VAL A 172 4.55 -18.31 -0.11
C VAL A 172 4.92 -18.17 1.37
N SER A 173 5.03 -16.95 1.88
CA SER A 173 5.44 -16.73 3.28
C SER A 173 4.43 -17.28 4.28
N GLY A 174 3.12 -17.19 4.01
CA GLY A 174 2.10 -17.79 4.89
C GLY A 174 2.29 -19.30 5.06
N GLN A 175 2.40 -20.02 3.95
CA GLN A 175 2.58 -21.49 3.94
C GLN A 175 3.88 -21.93 4.61
N ILE A 176 4.98 -21.22 4.35
CA ILE A 176 6.27 -21.52 4.98
C ILE A 176 6.23 -21.18 6.47
N SER A 177 5.57 -20.08 6.85
CA SER A 177 5.46 -19.62 8.24
C SER A 177 4.73 -20.64 9.11
N ASP A 178 3.71 -21.31 8.58
CA ASP A 178 3.00 -22.36 9.31
C ASP A 178 3.87 -23.60 9.56
N ARG A 179 4.80 -23.92 8.66
CA ARG A 179 5.66 -25.12 8.76
C ARG A 179 6.97 -24.89 9.53
N VAL A 180 7.64 -23.77 9.27
CA VAL A 180 9.00 -23.48 9.76
C VAL A 180 8.99 -22.64 11.04
N GLY A 181 7.94 -21.83 11.23
CA GLY A 181 7.81 -20.90 12.35
C GLY A 181 7.74 -19.45 11.88
N ARG A 182 7.15 -18.59 12.73
CA ARG A 182 6.90 -17.18 12.40
C ARG A 182 8.20 -16.37 12.37
N LYS A 183 9.07 -16.57 13.36
CA LYS A 183 10.33 -15.83 13.50
C LYS A 183 11.34 -16.14 12.36
N PRO A 184 11.66 -17.41 12.00
CA PRO A 184 12.50 -17.72 10.86
C PRO A 184 12.05 -17.05 9.56
N VAL A 185 10.74 -17.09 9.29
CA VAL A 185 10.19 -16.50 8.07
C VAL A 185 10.34 -14.98 8.07
N LEU A 186 10.04 -14.31 9.19
CA LEU A 186 10.23 -12.86 9.32
C LEU A 186 11.67 -12.42 8.97
N PHE A 187 12.67 -13.02 9.63
CA PHE A 187 14.06 -12.61 9.41
C PHE A 187 14.62 -13.07 8.07
N SER A 188 14.16 -14.22 7.53
CA SER A 188 14.50 -14.61 6.16
C SER A 188 13.96 -13.61 5.15
N ALA A 189 12.74 -13.08 5.33
CA ALA A 189 12.15 -12.07 4.47
C ALA A 189 12.87 -10.71 4.58
N ILE A 190 13.27 -10.30 5.80
CA ILE A 190 14.08 -9.09 6.01
C ILE A 190 15.46 -9.24 5.36
N ALA A 191 16.10 -10.41 5.50
CA ALA A 191 17.37 -10.71 4.84
C ALA A 191 17.22 -10.64 3.32
N MET A 192 16.17 -11.26 2.78
CA MET A 192 15.86 -11.25 1.36
C MET A 192 15.65 -9.82 0.84
N LEU A 193 14.83 -9.02 1.55
CA LEU A 193 14.62 -7.61 1.24
C LEU A 193 15.93 -6.83 1.22
N SER A 194 16.79 -7.02 2.23
CA SER A 194 18.07 -6.31 2.35
C SER A 194 19.06 -6.72 1.25
N VAL A 195 19.19 -8.03 0.98
CA VAL A 195 20.09 -8.55 -0.06
C VAL A 195 19.65 -8.02 -1.43
N PHE A 196 18.38 -8.15 -1.79
CA PHE A 196 17.92 -7.73 -3.11
C PHE A 196 17.87 -6.21 -3.26
N SER A 197 17.57 -5.44 -2.19
CA SER A 197 17.71 -3.98 -2.21
C SER A 197 19.15 -3.55 -2.55
N SER A 198 20.16 -4.25 -2.01
CA SER A 198 21.57 -3.96 -2.34
C SER A 198 21.94 -4.43 -3.75
N ALA A 199 21.46 -5.61 -4.16
CA ALA A 199 21.77 -6.20 -5.46
C ALA A 199 21.24 -5.36 -6.63
N VAL A 200 20.07 -4.73 -6.45
CA VAL A 200 19.47 -3.81 -7.43
C VAL A 200 20.42 -2.67 -7.78
N ALA A 201 21.19 -2.15 -6.81
CA ALA A 201 22.17 -1.09 -7.04
C ALA A 201 23.30 -1.47 -8.01
N PHE A 202 23.51 -2.76 -8.25
CA PHE A 202 24.55 -3.31 -9.14
C PHE A 202 23.98 -3.87 -10.45
N ALA A 203 22.68 -3.67 -10.72
CA ALA A 203 22.06 -4.16 -11.94
C ALA A 203 22.74 -3.54 -13.19
N PRO A 204 23.23 -4.35 -14.14
CA PRO A 204 23.88 -3.86 -15.36
C PRO A 204 22.88 -3.58 -16.50
N SER A 205 21.65 -4.10 -16.40
CA SER A 205 20.64 -3.98 -17.44
C SER A 205 19.23 -3.98 -16.85
N TRP A 206 18.27 -3.43 -17.61
CA TRP A 206 16.87 -3.36 -17.21
C TRP A 206 16.23 -4.73 -16.85
N PRO A 207 16.40 -5.82 -17.63
CA PRO A 207 15.80 -7.11 -17.26
C PRO A 207 16.32 -7.67 -15.92
N VAL A 208 17.62 -7.50 -15.67
CA VAL A 208 18.24 -7.92 -14.40
C VAL A 208 17.71 -7.08 -13.26
N PHE A 209 17.60 -5.76 -13.46
CA PHE A 209 16.97 -4.85 -12.49
C PHE A 209 15.55 -5.33 -12.14
N THR A 210 14.69 -5.57 -13.14
CA THR A 210 13.30 -5.98 -12.93
C THR A 210 13.18 -7.30 -12.18
N LEU A 211 14.05 -8.28 -12.46
CA LEU A 211 14.06 -9.56 -11.74
C LEU A 211 14.46 -9.39 -10.26
N LEU A 212 15.52 -8.63 -9.98
CA LEU A 212 15.95 -8.35 -8.61
C LEU A 212 14.89 -7.54 -7.85
N PHE A 213 14.23 -6.61 -8.55
CA PHE A 213 13.17 -5.78 -8.01
C PHE A 213 11.90 -6.60 -7.70
N PHE A 214 11.56 -7.61 -8.51
CA PHE A 214 10.53 -8.61 -8.17
C PHE A 214 10.86 -9.32 -6.84
N MET A 215 12.08 -9.81 -6.68
CA MET A 215 12.52 -10.52 -5.45
C MET A 215 12.51 -9.60 -4.23
N MET A 216 12.88 -8.34 -4.40
CA MET A 216 12.75 -7.31 -3.37
C MET A 216 11.30 -7.15 -2.91
N GLY A 217 10.35 -7.11 -3.85
CA GLY A 217 8.91 -7.06 -3.56
C GLY A 217 8.39 -8.26 -2.77
N VAL A 218 8.86 -9.49 -3.11
CA VAL A 218 8.53 -10.72 -2.35
C VAL A 218 8.93 -10.57 -0.88
N GLY A 219 10.14 -10.05 -0.60
CA GLY A 219 10.64 -9.88 0.76
C GLY A 219 9.93 -8.76 1.54
N GLN A 220 9.53 -7.70 0.84
CA GLN A 220 8.84 -6.57 1.45
C GLN A 220 7.50 -6.98 2.06
N ILE A 221 6.62 -7.65 1.30
CA ILE A 221 5.29 -8.02 1.82
C ILE A 221 5.41 -9.19 2.81
N ALA A 222 6.29 -10.17 2.54
CA ALA A 222 6.49 -11.31 3.42
C ALA A 222 6.96 -10.89 4.82
N SER A 223 7.88 -9.92 4.91
CA SER A 223 8.37 -9.41 6.20
C SER A 223 7.26 -8.73 7.00
N TYR A 224 6.45 -7.87 6.36
CA TYR A 224 5.35 -7.18 7.05
C TYR A 224 4.28 -8.15 7.58
N ILE A 225 3.89 -9.15 6.79
CA ILE A 225 2.86 -10.12 7.19
C ILE A 225 3.36 -11.04 8.30
N ALA A 226 4.59 -11.57 8.17
CA ALA A 226 5.18 -12.43 9.19
C ALA A 226 5.29 -11.68 10.53
N LEU A 227 5.67 -10.40 10.50
CA LEU A 227 5.73 -9.53 11.67
C LEU A 227 4.36 -9.30 12.31
N PHE A 228 3.35 -8.98 11.49
CA PHE A 228 1.98 -8.78 11.97
C PHE A 228 1.45 -10.03 12.69
N VAL A 229 1.63 -11.21 12.08
CA VAL A 229 1.18 -12.48 12.65
C VAL A 229 1.93 -12.79 13.95
N LEU A 230 3.26 -12.74 13.94
CA LEU A 230 4.10 -13.00 15.12
C LEU A 230 3.72 -12.09 16.29
N GLY A 231 3.55 -10.79 16.04
CA GLY A 231 3.13 -9.83 17.07
C GLY A 231 1.73 -10.12 17.61
N SER A 232 0.79 -10.50 16.73
CA SER A 232 -0.58 -10.81 17.13
C SER A 232 -0.73 -12.13 17.89
N GLU A 233 0.20 -13.07 17.73
CA GLU A 233 0.22 -14.35 18.44
C GLU A 233 0.89 -14.25 19.82
N ILE A 234 1.87 -13.34 19.97
CA ILE A 234 2.58 -13.12 21.25
C ILE A 234 1.83 -12.14 22.16
N LEU A 235 1.31 -11.04 21.61
CA LEU A 235 0.59 -10.04 22.38
C LEU A 235 -0.87 -10.48 22.58
N VAL A 236 -1.42 -10.21 23.77
CA VAL A 236 -2.79 -10.64 24.16
C VAL A 236 -3.63 -9.43 24.59
N GLY A 237 -4.95 -9.53 24.41
CA GLY A 237 -5.91 -8.54 24.87
C GLY A 237 -5.75 -7.15 24.24
N SER A 238 -5.88 -6.10 25.05
CA SER A 238 -5.80 -4.70 24.59
C SER A 238 -4.48 -4.34 23.90
N THR A 239 -3.38 -4.95 24.33
CA THR A 239 -2.03 -4.74 23.76
C THR A 239 -1.93 -5.22 22.32
N ARG A 240 -2.56 -6.35 22.01
CA ARG A 240 -2.66 -6.89 20.65
C ARG A 240 -3.42 -5.93 19.75
N VAL A 241 -4.55 -5.41 20.23
CA VAL A 241 -5.38 -4.45 19.49
C VAL A 241 -4.59 -3.16 19.23
N LEU A 242 -3.91 -2.62 20.25
CA LEU A 242 -3.07 -1.43 20.11
C LEU A 242 -1.92 -1.64 19.13
N PHE A 243 -1.25 -2.80 19.19
CA PHE A 243 -0.16 -3.16 18.28
C PHE A 243 -0.63 -3.25 16.83
N SER A 244 -1.66 -4.06 16.58
CA SER A 244 -2.16 -4.32 15.23
C SER A 244 -2.86 -3.10 14.61
N GLY A 245 -3.59 -2.33 15.40
CA GLY A 245 -4.41 -1.21 14.91
C GLY A 245 -3.67 0.13 14.80
N LEU A 246 -2.69 0.39 15.69
CA LEU A 246 -2.02 1.69 15.75
C LEU A 246 -0.50 1.59 15.75
N GLY A 247 0.09 0.76 16.62
CA GLY A 247 1.54 0.70 16.82
C GLY A 247 2.31 0.31 15.56
N LEU A 248 1.98 -0.85 14.98
CA LEU A 248 2.66 -1.39 13.81
C LEU A 248 2.46 -0.50 12.56
N PRO A 249 1.21 -0.08 12.21
CA PRO A 249 1.00 0.83 11.08
C PRO A 249 1.68 2.19 11.25
N ALA A 250 1.69 2.76 12.46
CA ALA A 250 2.32 4.06 12.69
C ALA A 250 3.83 4.02 12.41
N VAL A 251 4.54 3.00 12.91
CA VAL A 251 5.99 2.89 12.65
C VAL A 251 6.29 2.49 11.21
N TYR A 252 5.42 1.72 10.57
CA TYR A 252 5.50 1.47 9.14
C TYR A 252 5.42 2.77 8.32
N VAL A 253 4.49 3.67 8.67
CA VAL A 253 4.38 4.99 8.06
C VAL A 253 5.59 5.87 8.35
N LEU A 254 6.17 5.80 9.55
CA LEU A 254 7.45 6.47 9.83
C LEU A 254 8.55 5.97 8.89
N GLY A 255 8.60 4.66 8.62
CA GLY A 255 9.46 4.08 7.59
C GLY A 255 9.23 4.69 6.22
N MET A 256 7.98 4.84 5.79
CA MET A 256 7.64 5.53 4.54
C MET A 256 8.13 6.98 4.54
N MET A 257 7.91 7.73 5.62
CA MET A 257 8.30 9.14 5.74
C MET A 257 9.83 9.35 5.75
N LEU A 258 10.61 8.35 6.14
CA LEU A 258 12.08 8.42 6.09
C LEU A 258 12.62 8.39 4.65
N LEU A 259 11.96 7.65 3.75
CA LEU A 259 12.37 7.49 2.34
C LEU A 259 12.55 8.83 1.58
N PRO A 260 11.58 9.76 1.54
CA PRO A 260 11.74 11.05 0.84
C PRO A 260 12.87 11.89 1.45
N GLY A 261 13.09 11.81 2.77
CA GLY A 261 14.18 12.52 3.44
C GLY A 261 15.55 12.02 2.98
N THR A 262 15.72 10.71 2.87
CA THR A 262 16.95 10.12 2.33
C THR A 262 17.11 10.31 0.82
N ALA A 263 16.01 10.28 0.06
CA ALA A 263 16.03 10.50 -1.39
C ALA A 263 16.35 11.96 -1.75
N TYR A 264 15.99 12.90 -0.87
CA TYR A 264 16.39 14.31 -0.99
C TYR A 264 17.89 14.51 -0.75
N LEU A 265 18.48 13.77 0.19
CA LEU A 265 19.92 13.83 0.49
C LEU A 265 20.77 13.07 -0.53
N VAL A 266 20.24 11.97 -1.08
CA VAL A 266 20.94 11.08 -2.01
C VAL A 266 20.08 10.88 -3.24
N THR A 267 20.40 11.67 -4.27
CA THR A 267 19.63 11.77 -5.51
C THR A 267 20.06 10.78 -6.59
N ASN A 268 21.11 10.00 -6.33
CA ASN A 268 21.56 8.89 -7.17
C ASN A 268 20.89 7.57 -6.73
N TRP A 269 20.15 6.94 -7.63
CA TRP A 269 19.34 5.76 -7.32
C TRP A 269 20.15 4.54 -6.85
N ARG A 270 21.40 4.36 -7.31
CA ARG A 270 22.26 3.25 -6.88
C ARG A 270 22.65 3.40 -5.41
N HIS A 271 23.06 4.61 -5.02
CA HIS A 271 23.38 4.92 -3.62
C HIS A 271 22.13 4.87 -2.73
N LEU A 272 20.99 5.37 -3.21
CA LEU A 272 19.72 5.28 -2.49
C LEU A 272 19.34 3.81 -2.21
N SER A 273 19.47 2.93 -3.21
CA SER A 273 19.20 1.49 -3.08
C SER A 273 20.10 0.81 -2.04
N LEU A 274 21.35 1.25 -1.90
CA LEU A 274 22.27 0.77 -0.86
C LEU A 274 21.86 1.28 0.53
N ILE A 275 21.46 2.54 0.66
CA ILE A 275 21.00 3.12 1.94
C ILE A 275 19.72 2.42 2.42
N MET A 276 18.83 2.05 1.49
CA MET A 276 17.62 1.26 1.77
C MET A 276 17.87 -0.09 2.45
N THR A 277 19.08 -0.61 2.36
CA THR A 277 19.48 -1.88 2.99
C THR A 277 19.78 -1.73 4.49
N VAL A 278 20.18 -0.53 4.90
CA VAL A 278 20.72 -0.27 6.25
C VAL A 278 19.69 -0.58 7.35
N PRO A 279 18.42 -0.11 7.28
CA PRO A 279 17.44 -0.46 8.29
C PRO A 279 17.19 -1.97 8.40
N GLY A 280 17.22 -2.68 7.27
CA GLY A 280 17.02 -4.13 7.23
C GLY A 280 18.16 -4.89 7.90
N LEU A 281 19.41 -4.54 7.57
CA LEU A 281 20.60 -5.11 8.21
C LEU A 281 20.67 -4.79 9.70
N ALA A 282 20.28 -3.57 10.10
CA ALA A 282 20.21 -3.16 11.51
C ALA A 282 19.19 -3.97 12.32
N CYS A 283 18.17 -4.54 11.66
CA CYS A 283 17.20 -5.42 12.31
C CYS A 283 17.73 -6.84 12.55
N MET A 284 18.76 -7.31 11.82
CA MET A 284 19.23 -8.71 11.91
C MET A 284 19.68 -9.14 13.33
N PRO A 285 20.39 -8.31 14.12
CA PRO A 285 20.71 -8.64 15.51
C PRO A 285 19.49 -8.81 16.41
N LEU A 286 18.32 -8.29 16.02
CA LEU A 286 17.08 -8.47 16.79
C LEU A 286 16.60 -9.92 16.78
N TRP A 287 17.17 -10.79 15.94
CA TRP A 287 16.93 -12.23 15.96
C TRP A 287 17.10 -12.82 17.36
N TRP A 288 18.11 -12.39 18.12
CA TRP A 288 18.36 -12.93 19.45
C TRP A 288 17.40 -12.40 20.52
N LEU A 289 16.83 -11.21 20.31
CA LEU A 289 15.93 -10.56 21.28
C LEU A 289 14.46 -10.96 21.06
N ILE A 290 14.07 -11.22 19.82
CA ILE A 290 12.70 -11.54 19.46
C ILE A 290 12.43 -13.04 19.73
N PRO A 291 11.44 -13.38 20.58
CA PRO A 291 11.06 -14.76 20.80
C PRO A 291 10.19 -15.31 19.65
N GLU A 292 10.08 -16.63 19.57
CA GLU A 292 9.14 -17.31 18.66
C GLU A 292 7.71 -17.28 19.24
N SER A 293 6.69 -17.49 18.40
CA SER A 293 5.30 -17.58 18.83
C SER A 293 5.05 -18.80 19.76
N PRO A 294 4.57 -18.59 20.99
CA PRO A 294 4.18 -19.69 21.88
C PRO A 294 2.98 -20.47 21.31
N ARG A 295 2.08 -19.79 20.60
CA ARG A 295 0.92 -20.43 19.95
C ARG A 295 1.35 -21.44 18.90
N TRP A 296 2.30 -21.05 18.05
CA TRP A 296 2.88 -21.94 17.04
C TRP A 296 3.68 -23.09 17.68
N LEU A 297 4.46 -22.83 18.73
CA LEU A 297 5.20 -23.89 19.43
C LEU A 297 4.26 -24.98 19.99
N MET A 298 3.11 -24.60 20.56
CA MET A 298 2.10 -25.55 21.02
C MET A 298 1.45 -26.32 19.85
N SER A 299 1.10 -25.64 18.76
CA SER A 299 0.50 -26.30 17.58
C SER A 299 1.47 -27.31 16.95
N CYS A 300 2.79 -27.08 17.05
CA CYS A 300 3.82 -28.04 16.65
C CYS A 300 4.16 -29.10 17.71
N GLY A 301 3.62 -29.00 18.94
CA GLY A 301 3.82 -29.99 20.02
C GLY A 301 5.07 -29.77 20.86
N ARG A 302 5.75 -28.64 20.65
CA ARG A 302 6.95 -28.21 21.38
C ARG A 302 6.55 -27.50 22.68
N PHE A 303 5.80 -28.19 23.53
CA PHE A 303 5.22 -27.61 24.75
C PHE A 303 6.27 -27.15 25.76
N GLN A 304 7.37 -27.89 25.91
CA GLN A 304 8.44 -27.54 26.86
C GLN A 304 9.06 -26.18 26.52
N GLU A 305 9.30 -25.92 25.23
CA GLU A 305 9.85 -24.64 24.77
C GLU A 305 8.85 -23.49 24.98
N ALA A 306 7.57 -23.72 24.69
CA ALA A 306 6.52 -22.75 24.95
C ALA A 306 6.41 -22.40 26.45
N GLU A 307 6.47 -23.40 27.34
CA GLU A 307 6.44 -23.17 28.79
C GLU A 307 7.70 -22.44 29.28
N LEU A 308 8.88 -22.79 28.78
CA LEU A 308 10.13 -22.09 29.13
C LEU A 308 10.08 -20.62 28.72
N LEU A 309 9.57 -20.34 27.52
CA LEU A 309 9.37 -18.97 27.03
C LEU A 309 8.40 -18.20 27.94
N LEU A 310 7.24 -18.76 28.26
CA LEU A 310 6.27 -18.10 29.13
C LEU A 310 6.78 -17.91 30.56
N LYS A 311 7.54 -18.87 31.11
CA LYS A 311 8.21 -18.73 32.41
C LYS A 311 9.26 -17.63 32.38
N SER A 312 10.04 -17.51 31.30
CA SER A 312 11.00 -16.41 31.12
C SER A 312 10.31 -15.03 31.04
N ALA A 313 9.17 -14.95 30.36
CA ALA A 313 8.35 -13.75 30.29
C ALA A 313 7.77 -13.37 31.66
N ALA A 314 7.39 -14.38 32.46
CA ALA A 314 6.88 -14.18 33.83
C ALA A 314 7.96 -13.60 34.76
N LEU A 315 9.18 -14.15 34.69
CA LEU A 315 10.33 -13.64 35.43
C LEU A 315 10.63 -12.17 35.08
N GLU A 316 10.58 -11.82 33.80
CA GLU A 316 10.80 -10.44 33.35
C GLU A 316 9.69 -9.49 33.81
N ASN A 317 8.44 -9.97 33.83
CA ASN A 317 7.29 -9.25 34.35
C ASN A 317 7.22 -9.20 35.88
N ARG A 318 8.07 -9.96 36.57
CA ARG A 318 8.05 -10.14 38.04
C ARG A 318 6.71 -10.72 38.53
N VAL A 319 6.18 -11.69 37.81
CA VAL A 319 4.95 -12.41 38.17
C VAL A 319 5.27 -13.89 38.39
N GLU A 320 4.61 -14.51 39.36
CA GLU A 320 4.73 -15.94 39.63
C GLU A 320 4.03 -16.75 38.54
N ALA A 321 4.78 -17.64 37.89
CA ALA A 321 4.23 -18.55 36.89
C ALA A 321 3.68 -19.83 37.56
N PRO A 322 2.51 -20.33 37.14
CA PRO A 322 2.01 -21.61 37.61
C PRO A 322 2.98 -22.76 37.25
N GLN A 323 3.00 -23.81 38.07
CA GLN A 323 3.97 -24.92 37.92
C GLN A 323 3.82 -25.65 36.58
N VAL A 324 2.58 -25.84 36.14
CA VAL A 324 2.23 -26.37 34.81
C VAL A 324 1.26 -25.41 34.14
N ILE A 325 1.61 -24.94 32.95
CA ILE A 325 0.82 -23.92 32.23
C ILE A 325 -0.19 -24.61 31.29
N PHE A 326 0.16 -25.78 30.73
CA PHE A 326 -0.63 -26.48 29.70
C PHE A 326 -0.97 -27.93 30.05
N LEU A 327 -1.60 -28.19 31.21
CA LEU A 327 -1.98 -29.54 31.68
C LEU A 327 -2.92 -30.29 30.72
N SER A 328 -3.89 -29.59 30.14
CA SER A 328 -5.03 -30.10 29.34
C SER A 328 -4.74 -30.13 27.83
N ALA A 329 -3.86 -29.26 27.33
CA ALA A 329 -3.50 -29.23 25.91
C ALA A 329 -2.65 -30.44 25.48
N LYS A 330 -1.95 -31.09 26.43
CA LYS A 330 -1.28 -32.38 26.21
C LYS A 330 -2.28 -33.52 25.94
N VAL A 331 -3.46 -33.47 26.58
CA VAL A 331 -4.50 -34.51 26.46
C VAL A 331 -5.34 -34.30 25.19
N GLU A 332 -5.71 -33.05 24.87
CA GLU A 332 -6.48 -32.74 23.65
C GLU A 332 -5.72 -33.08 22.34
N LYS A 333 -4.38 -33.09 22.34
CA LYS A 333 -3.61 -33.41 21.13
C LYS A 333 -3.53 -34.89 20.81
N GLU A 334 -3.79 -35.75 21.80
CA GLU A 334 -3.96 -37.19 21.60
C GLU A 334 -5.37 -37.54 21.09
N GLU A 335 -6.35 -36.63 21.24
CA GLU A 335 -7.76 -36.85 20.84
C GLU A 335 -8.26 -35.98 19.66
N SER A 336 -7.53 -34.93 19.23
CA SER A 336 -8.03 -34.02 18.19
C SER A 336 -7.83 -34.55 16.77
N GLN A 337 -8.95 -34.91 16.15
CA GLN A 337 -9.16 -35.02 14.71
C GLN A 337 -8.53 -33.83 13.97
N GLU A 338 -7.94 -34.12 12.81
CA GLU A 338 -7.52 -33.12 11.83
C GLU A 338 -8.63 -32.09 11.65
N THR A 339 -8.39 -30.85 12.09
CA THR A 339 -9.32 -29.75 11.82
C THR A 339 -9.28 -29.56 10.31
N GLU A 340 -10.34 -29.95 9.60
CA GLU A 340 -10.42 -29.78 8.14
C GLU A 340 -10.04 -28.35 7.80
N SER A 341 -8.93 -28.18 7.08
CA SER A 341 -8.52 -26.87 6.59
C SER A 341 -9.54 -26.43 5.54
N LEU A 342 -10.51 -25.61 5.95
CA LEU A 342 -11.51 -25.06 5.05
C LEU A 342 -10.82 -24.34 3.89
N SER A 343 -11.22 -24.73 2.69
CA SER A 343 -10.58 -24.31 1.44
C SER A 343 -11.13 -22.97 0.97
N PHE A 344 -10.38 -22.26 0.12
CA PHE A 344 -10.87 -21.06 -0.56
C PHE A 344 -12.20 -21.31 -1.31
N LEU A 345 -12.42 -22.54 -1.76
CA LEU A 345 -13.65 -22.94 -2.45
C LEU A 345 -14.89 -22.92 -1.54
N ASP A 346 -14.72 -23.04 -0.22
CA ASP A 346 -15.83 -22.96 0.74
C ASP A 346 -16.46 -21.57 0.80
N LEU A 347 -15.71 -20.52 0.41
CA LEU A 347 -16.25 -19.16 0.28
C LEU A 347 -17.27 -19.04 -0.86
N LEU A 348 -17.24 -19.97 -1.81
CA LEU A 348 -18.16 -19.99 -2.96
C LEU A 348 -19.30 -20.98 -2.78
N ARG A 349 -19.33 -21.71 -1.65
CA ARG A 349 -20.25 -22.82 -1.40
C ARG A 349 -21.71 -22.37 -1.28
N THR A 350 -21.98 -21.35 -0.47
CA THR A 350 -23.35 -20.86 -0.21
C THR A 350 -23.59 -19.53 -0.92
N SER A 351 -24.77 -19.36 -1.52
CA SER A 351 -25.11 -18.14 -2.30
C SER A 351 -24.96 -16.84 -1.49
N ASN A 352 -25.28 -16.85 -0.20
CA ASN A 352 -25.15 -15.67 0.67
C ASN A 352 -23.68 -15.28 0.90
N ILE A 353 -22.84 -16.24 1.35
CA ILE A 353 -21.39 -16.04 1.53
C ILE A 353 -20.75 -15.60 0.23
N ARG A 354 -21.10 -16.26 -0.88
CA ARG A 354 -20.59 -15.93 -2.21
C ARG A 354 -20.89 -14.49 -2.61
N ASN A 355 -22.13 -14.03 -2.40
CA ASN A 355 -22.53 -12.65 -2.71
C ASN A 355 -21.78 -11.62 -1.84
N VAL A 356 -21.62 -11.88 -0.54
CA VAL A 356 -20.84 -11.01 0.36
C VAL A 356 -19.37 -10.99 -0.05
N THR A 357 -18.80 -12.16 -0.34
CA THR A 357 -17.41 -12.33 -0.75
C THR A 357 -17.11 -11.58 -2.06
N PHE A 358 -17.94 -11.71 -3.09
CA PHE A 358 -17.74 -10.99 -4.36
C PHE A 358 -17.78 -9.47 -4.18
N LYS A 359 -18.71 -8.95 -3.38
CA LYS A 359 -18.77 -7.51 -3.08
C LYS A 359 -17.48 -7.06 -2.38
N LEU A 360 -17.03 -7.80 -1.38
CA LEU A 360 -15.80 -7.47 -0.66
C LEU A 360 -14.56 -7.57 -1.55
N TRP A 361 -14.43 -8.58 -2.40
CA TRP A 361 -13.33 -8.66 -3.36
C TRP A 361 -13.24 -7.42 -4.26
N LEU A 362 -14.39 -6.96 -4.78
CA LEU A 362 -14.45 -5.75 -5.60
C LEU A 362 -14.12 -4.48 -4.80
N ILE A 363 -14.63 -4.34 -3.57
CA ILE A 363 -14.35 -3.20 -2.69
C ILE A 363 -12.85 -3.15 -2.36
N TRP A 364 -12.26 -4.27 -1.93
CA TRP A 364 -10.84 -4.37 -1.57
C TRP A 364 -9.92 -4.13 -2.77
N PHE A 365 -10.27 -4.67 -3.94
CA PHE A 365 -9.57 -4.39 -5.18
C PHE A 365 -9.58 -2.89 -5.50
N SER A 366 -10.77 -2.30 -5.52
CA SER A 366 -10.98 -0.89 -5.87
C SER A 366 -10.26 0.07 -4.92
N LEU A 367 -10.42 -0.08 -3.61
CA LEU A 367 -9.75 0.79 -2.63
C LEU A 367 -8.22 0.68 -2.71
N SER A 368 -7.69 -0.51 -3.01
CA SER A 368 -6.26 -0.71 -3.23
C SER A 368 -5.77 0.00 -4.49
N VAL A 369 -6.49 -0.14 -5.60
CA VAL A 369 -6.22 0.60 -6.85
C VAL A 369 -6.23 2.11 -6.57
N SER A 370 -7.22 2.61 -5.83
CA SER A 370 -7.33 4.01 -5.47
C SER A 370 -6.17 4.48 -4.58
N TYR A 371 -5.78 3.70 -3.56
CA TYR A 371 -4.68 4.04 -2.65
C TYR A 371 -3.32 4.17 -3.35
N PHE A 372 -2.95 3.16 -4.15
CA PHE A 372 -1.68 3.18 -4.87
C PHE A 372 -1.73 4.12 -6.07
N GLY A 373 -2.85 4.18 -6.80
CA GLY A 373 -3.05 5.11 -7.91
C GLY A 373 -2.93 6.58 -7.48
N LEU A 374 -3.44 6.93 -6.30
CA LEU A 374 -3.24 8.24 -5.68
C LEU A 374 -1.77 8.53 -5.38
N SER A 375 -1.10 7.57 -4.76
CA SER A 375 0.29 7.72 -4.36
C SER A 375 1.18 7.95 -5.58
N PHE A 376 0.95 7.19 -6.66
CA PHE A 376 1.67 7.34 -7.92
C PHE A 376 1.36 8.65 -8.68
N ASN A 377 0.10 9.08 -8.74
CA ASN A 377 -0.27 10.29 -9.49
C ASN A 377 0.19 11.59 -8.83
N LEU A 378 0.28 11.64 -7.50
CA LEU A 378 0.66 12.87 -6.80
C LEU A 378 2.17 13.14 -6.84
N SER A 379 3.02 12.12 -6.94
CA SER A 379 4.45 12.36 -7.17
C SER A 379 4.76 13.01 -8.51
N SER A 380 3.86 12.86 -9.50
CA SER A 380 3.97 13.49 -10.81
C SER A 380 3.30 14.86 -10.91
N LEU A 381 2.59 15.32 -9.86
CA LEU A 381 2.00 16.66 -9.86
C LEU A 381 3.07 17.74 -9.64
N TYR A 382 2.80 18.94 -10.15
CA TYR A 382 3.66 20.11 -10.04
C TYR A 382 4.07 20.40 -8.58
N GLY A 383 5.36 20.65 -8.36
CA GLY A 383 5.94 20.96 -7.07
C GLY A 383 7.12 20.06 -6.69
N ASN A 384 7.52 20.10 -5.42
CA ASN A 384 8.63 19.29 -4.93
C ASN A 384 8.17 17.83 -4.69
N PRO A 385 8.72 16.83 -5.41
CA PRO A 385 8.26 15.44 -5.32
C PRO A 385 8.52 14.81 -3.94
N PHE A 386 9.60 15.20 -3.27
CA PHE A 386 9.95 14.72 -1.93
C PHE A 386 8.93 15.20 -0.88
N LEU A 387 8.54 16.48 -0.93
CA LEU A 387 7.53 17.05 -0.04
C LEU A 387 6.15 16.43 -0.30
N ASN A 388 5.77 16.27 -1.57
CA ASN A 388 4.49 15.66 -1.94
C ASN A 388 4.38 14.23 -1.39
N TYR A 389 5.42 13.41 -1.53
CA TYR A 389 5.46 12.08 -0.96
C TYR A 389 5.41 12.10 0.58
N PHE A 390 6.16 12.99 1.22
CA PHE A 390 6.17 13.12 2.69
C PHE A 390 4.78 13.46 3.22
N LEU A 391 4.08 14.42 2.61
CA LEU A 391 2.71 14.79 2.98
C LEU A 391 1.74 13.61 2.78
N LEU A 392 1.87 12.84 1.68
CA LEU A 392 1.05 11.66 1.45
C LEU A 392 1.23 10.58 2.49
N SER A 393 2.46 10.41 2.98
CA SER A 393 2.78 9.44 4.03
C SER A 393 2.31 9.96 5.39
N ALA A 394 2.48 11.25 5.66
CA ALA A 394 2.07 11.87 6.93
C ALA A 394 0.55 11.80 7.16
N VAL A 395 -0.26 11.91 6.11
CA VAL A 395 -1.74 11.80 6.17
C VAL A 395 -2.22 10.40 6.60
N GLU A 396 -1.38 9.37 6.48
CA GLU A 396 -1.77 8.02 6.90
C GLU A 396 -1.91 7.90 8.42
N LEU A 397 -1.06 8.60 9.19
CA LEU A 397 -1.12 8.60 10.66
C LEU A 397 -2.48 9.07 11.23
N PRO A 398 -3.00 10.26 10.87
CA PRO A 398 -4.32 10.69 11.33
C PRO A 398 -5.43 9.79 10.76
N ALA A 399 -5.29 9.26 9.56
CA ALA A 399 -6.28 8.34 8.99
C ALA A 399 -6.40 7.05 9.83
N TYR A 400 -5.29 6.45 10.25
CA TYR A 400 -5.30 5.27 11.13
C TYR A 400 -5.91 5.59 12.50
N LEU A 401 -5.54 6.72 13.11
CA LEU A 401 -6.12 7.16 14.38
C LEU A 401 -7.64 7.34 14.27
N VAL A 402 -8.11 8.06 13.26
CA VAL A 402 -9.55 8.30 13.03
C VAL A 402 -10.28 6.99 12.75
N SER A 403 -9.69 6.08 11.96
CA SER A 403 -10.29 4.77 11.70
C SER A 403 -10.43 3.92 12.97
N CYS A 404 -9.44 3.98 13.87
CA CYS A 404 -9.48 3.29 15.15
C CYS A 404 -10.58 3.87 16.07
N VAL A 405 -10.66 5.19 16.18
CA VAL A 405 -11.72 5.85 16.97
C VAL A 405 -13.10 5.57 16.38
N ALA A 406 -13.24 5.61 15.06
CA ALA A 406 -14.48 5.29 14.37
C ALA A 406 -14.91 3.84 14.63
N ALA A 407 -13.97 2.88 14.62
CA ALA A 407 -14.26 1.47 14.89
C ALA A 407 -14.83 1.24 16.31
N CYS A 408 -14.39 2.05 17.29
CA CYS A 408 -14.87 1.99 18.66
C CYS A 408 -16.26 2.63 18.84
N SER A 409 -16.53 3.73 18.13
CA SER A 409 -17.65 4.62 18.49
C SER A 409 -18.78 4.69 17.46
N LEU A 410 -18.51 4.34 16.20
CA LEU A 410 -19.43 4.57 15.09
C LEU A 410 -19.86 3.25 14.40
N PRO A 411 -21.06 3.23 13.79
CA PRO A 411 -21.49 2.12 12.95
C PRO A 411 -20.51 1.87 11.79
N ARG A 412 -20.19 0.59 11.52
CA ARG A 412 -19.09 0.19 10.63
C ARG A 412 -19.45 0.49 9.18
N ARG A 413 -20.68 0.14 8.77
CA ARG A 413 -21.15 0.36 7.40
C ARG A 413 -21.18 1.85 7.07
N LEU A 414 -21.78 2.67 7.95
CA LEU A 414 -21.85 4.11 7.74
C LEU A 414 -20.47 4.77 7.75
N SER A 415 -19.58 4.40 8.68
CA SER A 415 -18.22 4.94 8.72
C SER A 415 -17.45 4.62 7.44
N CYS A 416 -17.53 3.38 6.96
CA CYS A 416 -16.91 2.98 5.70
C CYS A 416 -17.46 3.80 4.52
N ILE A 417 -18.78 3.95 4.41
CA ILE A 417 -19.45 4.74 3.37
C ILE A 417 -19.03 6.21 3.45
N SER A 418 -19.09 6.84 4.62
CA SER A 418 -18.78 8.26 4.79
C SER A 418 -17.33 8.60 4.43
N PHE A 419 -16.36 7.82 4.91
CA PHE A 419 -14.95 8.09 4.62
C PHE A 419 -14.61 7.83 3.15
N THR A 420 -15.09 6.71 2.59
CA THR A 420 -14.83 6.39 1.17
C THR A 420 -15.53 7.36 0.22
N LEU A 421 -16.75 7.82 0.55
CA LEU A 421 -17.47 8.83 -0.22
C LEU A 421 -16.76 10.19 -0.16
N LEU A 422 -16.28 10.61 1.02
CA LEU A 422 -15.47 11.83 1.15
C LEU A 422 -14.23 11.75 0.24
N GLY A 423 -13.54 10.61 0.26
CA GLY A 423 -12.40 10.37 -0.62
C GLY A 423 -12.78 10.46 -2.10
N ALA A 424 -13.84 9.76 -2.50
CA ALA A 424 -14.32 9.69 -3.88
C ALA A 424 -14.71 11.07 -4.44
N LEU A 425 -15.45 11.86 -3.66
CA LEU A 425 -15.88 13.20 -4.07
C LEU A 425 -14.68 14.15 -4.21
N ALA A 426 -13.74 14.12 -3.26
CA ALA A 426 -12.53 14.94 -3.33
C ALA A 426 -11.73 14.66 -4.61
N LEU A 427 -11.63 13.38 -5.01
CA LEU A 427 -10.92 12.96 -6.22
C LEU A 427 -11.60 13.40 -7.50
N LEU A 428 -12.93 13.33 -7.58
CA LEU A 428 -13.67 13.75 -8.77
C LEU A 428 -13.61 15.27 -8.99
N LEU A 429 -13.52 16.05 -7.91
CA LEU A 429 -13.39 17.51 -7.95
C LEU A 429 -12.02 17.99 -8.46
N ILE A 430 -11.00 17.13 -8.51
CA ILE A 430 -9.65 17.49 -8.99
C ILE A 430 -9.68 18.01 -10.43
N GLN A 431 -10.56 17.49 -11.27
CA GLN A 431 -10.68 17.90 -12.68
C GLN A 431 -10.92 19.40 -12.86
N ILE A 432 -11.62 20.01 -11.91
CA ILE A 432 -11.97 21.44 -11.95
C ILE A 432 -10.77 22.31 -11.49
N THR A 433 -9.91 21.77 -10.64
CA THR A 433 -8.89 22.54 -9.91
C THR A 433 -7.48 22.40 -10.46
N LEU A 434 -7.20 21.30 -11.19
CA LEU A 434 -5.86 20.84 -11.57
C LEU A 434 -4.94 21.91 -12.18
N HIS A 435 -5.49 22.81 -13.01
CA HIS A 435 -4.71 23.83 -13.72
C HIS A 435 -4.81 25.22 -13.06
N SER A 436 -5.91 25.50 -12.37
CA SER A 436 -6.20 26.85 -11.85
C SER A 436 -5.65 27.07 -10.44
N TYR A 437 -5.59 26.02 -9.60
CA TYR A 437 -5.30 26.16 -8.17
C TYR A 437 -4.49 24.97 -7.62
N ALA A 438 -3.17 24.95 -7.83
CA ALA A 438 -2.28 23.86 -7.40
C ALA A 438 -2.39 23.50 -5.91
N ASN A 439 -2.45 24.50 -5.02
CA ASN A 439 -2.60 24.28 -3.56
C ASN A 439 -3.94 23.62 -3.20
N LEU A 440 -5.01 23.98 -3.92
CA LEU A 440 -6.33 23.39 -3.72
C LEU A 440 -6.35 21.93 -4.21
N THR A 441 -5.71 21.66 -5.35
CA THR A 441 -5.54 20.29 -5.86
C THR A 441 -4.76 19.42 -4.89
N LEU A 442 -3.63 19.89 -4.36
CA LEU A 442 -2.87 19.17 -3.33
C LEU A 442 -3.75 18.86 -2.11
N THR A 443 -4.50 19.85 -1.63
CA THR A 443 -5.41 19.68 -0.48
C THR A 443 -6.49 18.62 -0.77
N LEU A 444 -7.11 18.66 -1.95
CA LEU A 444 -8.10 17.67 -2.38
C LEU A 444 -7.51 16.26 -2.47
N VAL A 445 -6.28 16.11 -2.97
CA VAL A 445 -5.59 14.81 -3.02
C VAL A 445 -5.33 14.27 -1.62
N LEU A 446 -4.89 15.12 -0.69
CA LEU A 446 -4.65 14.72 0.71
C LEU A 446 -5.96 14.31 1.41
N ILE A 447 -7.06 15.05 1.20
CA ILE A 447 -8.40 14.67 1.68
C ILE A 447 -8.85 13.35 1.03
N GLY A 448 -8.62 13.19 -0.26
CA GLY A 448 -8.87 11.97 -1.04
C GLY A 448 -8.18 10.75 -0.42
N LYS A 449 -6.87 10.86 -0.19
CA LYS A 449 -6.05 9.81 0.42
C LYS A 449 -6.50 9.51 1.86
N PHE A 450 -6.75 10.54 2.65
CA PHE A 450 -7.28 10.40 4.01
C PHE A 450 -8.59 9.59 4.03
N GLY A 451 -9.57 9.95 3.19
CA GLY A 451 -10.86 9.28 3.14
C GLY A 451 -10.77 7.82 2.71
N ILE A 452 -9.96 7.52 1.69
CA ILE A 452 -9.73 6.14 1.23
C ILE A 452 -9.02 5.32 2.30
N LEU A 453 -8.01 5.87 2.97
CA LEU A 453 -7.29 5.17 4.03
C LEU A 453 -8.13 4.92 5.27
N ALA A 454 -8.83 5.94 5.76
CA ALA A 454 -9.71 5.80 6.92
C ALA A 454 -10.84 4.79 6.64
N GLY A 455 -11.42 4.84 5.44
CA GLY A 455 -12.40 3.87 4.96
C GLY A 455 -11.85 2.45 4.88
N THR A 456 -10.63 2.29 4.36
CA THR A 456 -9.93 1.00 4.31
C THR A 456 -9.68 0.46 5.71
N GLY A 457 -9.23 1.27 6.67
CA GLY A 457 -9.03 0.86 8.06
C GLY A 457 -10.31 0.30 8.70
N VAL A 458 -11.44 0.95 8.50
CA VAL A 458 -12.75 0.45 8.96
C VAL A 458 -13.15 -0.84 8.22
N LEU A 459 -12.89 -0.92 6.91
CA LEU A 459 -13.19 -2.10 6.09
C LEU A 459 -12.44 -3.35 6.56
N TYR A 460 -11.19 -3.23 7.01
CA TYR A 460 -10.42 -4.35 7.55
C TYR A 460 -11.15 -4.99 8.74
N MET A 461 -11.65 -4.17 9.67
CA MET A 461 -12.43 -4.63 10.82
C MET A 461 -13.79 -5.18 10.39
N PHE A 462 -14.48 -4.45 9.52
CA PHE A 462 -15.81 -4.82 9.03
C PHE A 462 -15.80 -6.18 8.30
N THR A 463 -14.77 -6.44 7.51
CA THR A 463 -14.57 -7.74 6.83
C THR A 463 -14.43 -8.87 7.86
N GLY A 464 -13.68 -8.65 8.95
CA GLY A 464 -13.56 -9.63 10.03
C GLY A 464 -14.88 -9.91 10.75
N GLU A 465 -15.73 -8.90 10.94
CA GLU A 465 -17.03 -9.06 11.61
C GLU A 465 -18.11 -9.70 10.70
N LEU A 466 -18.01 -9.54 9.38
CA LEU A 466 -18.98 -10.08 8.41
C LEU A 466 -18.91 -11.60 8.25
N PHE A 467 -17.73 -12.20 8.44
CA PHE A 467 -17.54 -13.63 8.28
C PHE A 467 -17.51 -14.36 9.64
N PRO A 468 -18.15 -15.55 9.72
CA PRO A 468 -18.16 -16.31 10.95
C PRO A 468 -16.77 -16.84 11.24
N THR A 469 -16.52 -17.10 12.52
CA THR A 469 -15.19 -17.45 13.06
C THR A 469 -14.52 -18.59 12.27
N VAL A 470 -15.29 -19.58 11.83
CA VAL A 470 -14.82 -20.77 11.09
C VAL A 470 -14.18 -20.45 9.72
N ILE A 471 -14.68 -19.45 8.98
CA ILE A 471 -14.17 -19.08 7.63
C ILE A 471 -13.54 -17.68 7.57
N ARG A 472 -13.53 -16.94 8.69
CA ARG A 472 -13.09 -15.54 8.77
C ARG A 472 -11.67 -15.34 8.24
N ASN A 473 -10.72 -16.17 8.66
CA ASN A 473 -9.32 -16.03 8.27
C ASN A 473 -9.12 -16.28 6.77
N THR A 474 -9.79 -17.29 6.21
CA THR A 474 -9.77 -17.60 4.77
C THR A 474 -10.40 -16.46 3.95
N ALA A 475 -11.54 -15.94 4.41
CA ALA A 475 -12.22 -14.84 3.75
C ALA A 475 -11.38 -13.55 3.75
N MET A 476 -10.81 -13.18 4.89
CA MET A 476 -9.92 -12.01 5.02
C MET A 476 -8.68 -12.14 4.13
N SER A 477 -8.07 -13.33 4.10
CA SER A 477 -6.91 -13.62 3.25
C SER A 477 -7.26 -13.51 1.76
N SER A 478 -8.45 -13.99 1.35
CA SER A 478 -8.93 -13.84 -0.03
C SER A 478 -9.13 -12.37 -0.42
N CYS A 479 -9.72 -11.55 0.47
CA CYS A 479 -9.91 -10.12 0.23
C CYS A 479 -8.56 -9.40 0.11
N ALA A 480 -7.60 -9.75 0.97
CA ALA A 480 -6.24 -9.22 0.91
C ALA A 480 -5.55 -9.58 -0.42
N MET A 481 -5.72 -10.81 -0.94
CA MET A 481 -5.18 -11.21 -2.25
C MET A 481 -5.72 -10.32 -3.37
N PHE A 482 -7.04 -10.08 -3.43
CA PHE A 482 -7.63 -9.20 -4.44
C PHE A 482 -7.18 -7.74 -4.30
N SER A 483 -6.95 -7.25 -3.08
CA SER A 483 -6.30 -5.95 -2.87
C SER A 483 -4.87 -5.92 -3.43
N ARG A 484 -4.08 -6.98 -3.27
CA ARG A 484 -2.72 -7.05 -3.86
C ARG A 484 -2.75 -7.09 -5.39
N VAL A 485 -3.74 -7.75 -6.00
CA VAL A 485 -3.97 -7.67 -7.46
C VAL A 485 -4.26 -6.21 -7.85
N GLY A 486 -5.11 -5.50 -7.10
CA GLY A 486 -5.37 -4.07 -7.32
C GLY A 486 -4.10 -3.20 -7.22
N SER A 487 -3.23 -3.46 -6.24
CA SER A 487 -1.96 -2.73 -6.10
C SER A 487 -1.03 -2.98 -7.29
N SER A 488 -1.05 -4.19 -7.85
CA SER A 488 -0.24 -4.58 -9.01
C SER A 488 -0.71 -3.89 -10.28
N VAL A 489 -2.03 -3.71 -10.46
CA VAL A 489 -2.61 -3.03 -11.63
C VAL A 489 -2.42 -1.50 -11.55
N SER A 490 -2.36 -0.94 -10.34
CA SER A 490 -2.33 0.51 -10.12
C SER A 490 -1.27 1.31 -10.89
N PRO A 491 -0.02 0.85 -11.16
CA PRO A 491 0.96 1.63 -11.89
C PRO A 491 0.58 1.91 -13.34
N TYR A 492 -0.25 1.04 -13.96
CA TYR A 492 -0.74 1.27 -15.32
C TYR A 492 -1.74 2.42 -15.41
N LEU A 493 -2.39 2.78 -14.30
CA LEU A 493 -3.27 3.95 -14.27
C LEU A 493 -2.51 5.24 -14.61
N LEU A 494 -1.21 5.34 -14.33
CA LEU A 494 -0.41 6.50 -14.71
C LEU A 494 -0.28 6.65 -16.22
N GLN A 495 -0.17 5.55 -16.96
CA GLN A 495 -0.01 5.61 -18.42
C GLN A 495 -1.27 6.14 -19.13
N LEU A 496 -2.43 5.99 -18.48
CA LEU A 496 -3.68 6.54 -19.00
C LEU A 496 -3.65 8.08 -19.07
N ALA A 497 -2.78 8.74 -18.28
CA ALA A 497 -2.57 10.18 -18.34
C ALA A 497 -2.04 10.66 -19.70
N VAL A 498 -1.32 9.80 -20.45
CA VAL A 498 -0.76 10.13 -21.78
C VAL A 498 -1.87 10.40 -22.80
N PHE A 499 -2.99 9.66 -22.71
CA PHE A 499 -4.14 9.88 -23.58
C PHE A 499 -4.98 11.06 -23.10
N TYR A 500 -5.25 11.11 -21.79
CA TYR A 500 -6.01 12.18 -21.18
C TYR A 500 -5.60 12.37 -19.73
N GLN A 501 -5.02 13.54 -19.41
CA GLN A 501 -4.41 13.84 -18.11
C GLN A 501 -5.35 13.64 -16.91
N PHE A 502 -6.66 13.81 -17.10
CA PHE A 502 -7.66 13.66 -16.04
C PHE A 502 -8.16 12.22 -15.84
N LEU A 503 -7.88 11.31 -16.80
CA LEU A 503 -8.40 9.94 -16.81
C LEU A 503 -8.03 9.12 -15.56
N PRO A 504 -6.79 9.17 -15.03
CA PRO A 504 -6.43 8.43 -13.83
C PRO A 504 -7.27 8.84 -12.61
N TRP A 505 -7.52 10.14 -12.44
CA TRP A 505 -8.32 10.68 -11.35
C TRP A 505 -9.80 10.28 -11.45
N ILE A 506 -10.37 10.31 -12.66
CA ILE A 506 -11.74 9.88 -12.93
C ILE A 506 -11.91 8.38 -12.61
N ILE A 507 -10.97 7.55 -13.04
CA ILE A 507 -11.01 6.10 -12.80
C ILE A 507 -10.92 5.81 -11.31
N VAL A 508 -9.96 6.42 -10.61
CA VAL A 508 -9.77 6.21 -9.17
C VAL A 508 -10.97 6.71 -8.36
N GLY A 509 -11.54 7.87 -8.73
CA GLY A 509 -12.76 8.41 -8.13
C GLY A 509 -14.00 7.55 -8.39
N SER A 510 -14.23 7.11 -9.64
CA SER A 510 -15.37 6.28 -10.00
C SER A 510 -15.32 4.87 -9.39
N LEU A 511 -14.14 4.25 -9.33
CA LEU A 511 -13.93 2.98 -8.62
C LEU A 511 -14.24 3.14 -7.12
N SER A 512 -13.78 4.22 -6.49
CA SER A 512 -14.11 4.49 -5.09
C SER A 512 -15.62 4.71 -4.87
N LEU A 513 -16.33 5.39 -5.78
CA LEU A 513 -17.80 5.48 -5.74
C LEU A 513 -18.49 4.12 -5.91
N LEU A 514 -17.99 3.26 -6.80
CA LEU A 514 -18.49 1.90 -6.94
C LEU A 514 -18.33 1.12 -5.62
N SER A 515 -17.24 1.35 -4.91
CA SER A 515 -17.00 0.74 -3.58
C SER A 515 -18.03 1.19 -2.56
N VAL A 516 -18.36 2.49 -2.56
CA VAL A 516 -19.43 3.06 -1.72
C VAL A 516 -20.77 2.37 -2.04
N LEU A 517 -21.12 2.25 -3.33
CA LEU A 517 -22.35 1.59 -3.78
C LEU A 517 -22.42 0.13 -3.30
N LEU A 518 -21.34 -0.63 -3.43
CA LEU A 518 -21.29 -2.01 -2.98
C LEU A 518 -21.39 -2.13 -1.45
N CYS A 519 -20.79 -1.19 -0.70
CA CYS A 519 -20.87 -1.14 0.76
C CYS A 519 -22.30 -0.91 1.27
N PHE A 520 -23.15 -0.17 0.55
CA PHE A 520 -24.57 -0.02 0.92
C PHE A 520 -25.31 -1.36 0.99
N PHE A 521 -24.93 -2.33 0.16
CA PHE A 521 -25.54 -3.66 0.11
C PHE A 521 -24.91 -4.67 1.08
N LEU A 522 -24.07 -4.22 2.02
CA LEU A 522 -23.55 -5.04 3.10
C LEU A 522 -24.42 -4.86 4.38
N PRO A 523 -24.55 -5.91 5.21
CA PRO A 523 -25.25 -5.81 6.49
C PRO A 523 -24.42 -5.02 7.51
N GLU A 524 -25.08 -4.33 8.43
CA GLU A 524 -24.41 -3.63 9.54
C GLU A 524 -24.00 -4.63 10.63
N THR A 525 -22.78 -4.50 11.16
CA THR A 525 -22.23 -5.39 12.22
C THR A 525 -22.06 -4.69 13.57
N PHE A 526 -22.35 -3.39 13.66
CA PHE A 526 -22.14 -2.62 14.88
C PHE A 526 -22.89 -3.18 16.09
N ARG A 527 -22.15 -3.58 17.13
CA ARG A 527 -22.65 -4.17 18.38
C ARG A 527 -23.49 -5.44 18.21
N GLN A 528 -23.36 -6.13 17.09
CA GLN A 528 -23.98 -7.44 16.90
C GLN A 528 -23.03 -8.54 17.40
N PRO A 529 -23.56 -9.66 17.93
CA PRO A 529 -22.72 -10.80 18.29
C PRO A 529 -22.04 -11.35 17.04
N LEU A 530 -20.80 -11.82 17.18
CA LEU A 530 -20.08 -12.47 16.10
C LEU A 530 -20.78 -13.79 15.77
N THR A 531 -21.02 -14.03 14.49
CA THR A 531 -21.57 -15.31 14.04
C THR A 531 -20.51 -16.40 14.16
N ASP A 532 -20.89 -17.56 14.68
CA ASP A 532 -19.98 -18.69 14.80
C ASP A 532 -20.13 -19.67 13.64
N THR A 533 -21.36 -19.82 13.12
CA THR A 533 -21.65 -20.75 12.02
C THR A 533 -22.14 -20.06 10.75
N ILE A 534 -21.95 -20.73 9.61
CA ILE A 534 -22.37 -20.25 8.28
C ILE A 534 -23.89 -20.04 8.19
N GLU A 535 -24.66 -20.87 8.89
CA GLU A 535 -26.13 -20.85 8.87
C GLU A 535 -26.71 -19.61 9.56
N GLN A 536 -25.95 -18.99 10.48
CA GLN A 536 -26.36 -17.80 11.23
C GLN A 536 -26.15 -16.49 10.45
N MET A 537 -25.60 -16.54 9.23
CA MET A 537 -25.40 -15.33 8.44
C MET A 537 -26.74 -14.70 8.01
N PRO A 538 -26.98 -13.40 8.28
CA PRO A 538 -28.18 -12.72 7.81
C PRO A 538 -28.23 -12.72 6.27
N THR A 539 -29.40 -13.00 5.72
CA THR A 539 -29.59 -12.99 4.26
C THR A 539 -29.55 -11.56 3.75
N THR A 540 -28.86 -11.36 2.62
CA THR A 540 -28.63 -10.04 2.00
C THR A 540 -29.91 -9.25 1.69
N GLN A 541 -31.06 -9.92 1.69
CA GLN A 541 -32.37 -9.35 1.36
C GLN A 541 -33.05 -8.66 2.57
N GLN A 542 -32.70 -9.01 3.81
CA GLN A 542 -33.22 -8.36 5.02
C GLN A 542 -32.48 -7.06 5.37
N SER A 543 -31.25 -6.86 4.87
CA SER A 543 -30.37 -5.73 5.26
C SER A 543 -30.62 -4.41 4.51
N VAL A 544 -31.41 -4.42 3.43
CA VAL A 544 -31.75 -3.21 2.64
C VAL A 544 -32.76 -2.31 3.36
N CYS A 545 -33.56 -2.87 4.28
CA CYS A 545 -34.65 -2.14 4.94
C CYS A 545 -34.37 -1.68 6.38
N SER A 546 -33.28 -2.10 7.03
CA SER A 546 -32.96 -1.68 8.40
C SER A 546 -31.99 -0.49 8.39
N TRP A 547 -32.55 0.73 8.43
CA TRP A 547 -31.80 1.92 8.79
C TRP A 547 -31.44 1.87 10.30
N PRO A 548 -30.29 2.41 10.74
CA PRO A 548 -29.86 2.30 12.14
C PRO A 548 -30.79 2.97 13.15
N TRP A 549 -31.71 3.83 12.71
CA TRP A 549 -32.75 4.45 13.56
C TRP A 549 -34.00 3.57 13.69
N ALA A 550 -34.13 2.52 12.87
CA ALA A 550 -35.19 1.53 12.92
C ALA A 550 -34.74 0.30 13.71
N SER A 551 -34.25 0.49 14.94
CA SER A 551 -34.26 -0.60 15.92
C SER A 551 -35.69 -0.77 16.40
N THR A 552 -36.44 -1.67 15.77
CA THR A 552 -37.66 -2.20 16.37
C THR A 552 -37.30 -2.83 17.70
N ALA A 553 -37.99 -2.41 18.76
CA ALA A 553 -37.90 -3.03 20.08
C ALA A 553 -38.10 -4.55 19.96
N PRO A 554 -37.46 -5.37 20.82
CA PRO A 554 -37.72 -6.80 20.83
C PRO A 554 -39.21 -7.04 21.05
N SER A 555 -39.80 -7.89 20.21
CA SER A 555 -41.16 -8.38 20.42
C SER A 555 -41.24 -8.96 21.83
N LYS A 556 -42.21 -8.49 22.61
CA LYS A 556 -42.61 -9.18 23.84
C LYS A 556 -43.03 -10.59 23.45
N ASP A 557 -42.21 -11.58 23.77
CA ASP A 557 -42.65 -12.97 23.75
C ASP A 557 -43.74 -13.12 24.82
N ASP A 558 -44.95 -13.41 24.35
CA ASP A 558 -46.04 -13.89 25.18
C ASP A 558 -45.60 -15.21 25.84
N GLY A 559 -45.65 -15.22 27.17
CA GLY A 559 -45.06 -16.29 27.96
C GLY A 559 -45.65 -17.68 27.70
N LYS A 560 -44.76 -18.68 27.68
CA LYS A 560 -44.91 -19.96 28.40
C LYS A 560 -43.64 -20.81 28.31
N SER A 561 -43.32 -21.44 29.44
CA SER A 561 -42.46 -22.62 29.63
C SER A 561 -40.95 -22.44 29.95
N THR A 562 -40.69 -22.25 31.25
CA THR A 562 -39.74 -22.98 32.14
C THR A 562 -38.31 -23.37 31.72
N LYS A 563 -37.38 -22.90 32.58
CA LYS A 563 -36.14 -23.53 33.10
C LYS A 563 -34.99 -23.83 32.13
N ASP A 564 -34.01 -22.93 32.10
CA ASP A 564 -32.65 -23.22 32.60
C ASP A 564 -31.87 -21.90 32.78
N GLN A 565 -31.49 -21.60 34.03
CA GLN A 565 -30.59 -20.50 34.36
C GLN A 565 -29.15 -21.01 34.33
N THR A 566 -28.38 -20.63 33.32
CA THR A 566 -26.92 -20.51 33.44
C THR A 566 -26.54 -19.07 33.10
N THR A 567 -26.13 -18.35 34.14
CA THR A 567 -25.67 -16.97 34.11
C THR A 567 -24.33 -16.88 33.38
N ALA A 568 -24.28 -16.15 32.26
CA ALA A 568 -23.04 -15.65 31.66
C ALA A 568 -22.83 -14.16 32.05
N PRO A 569 -21.60 -13.72 32.33
CA PRO A 569 -21.35 -12.42 32.94
C PRO A 569 -21.49 -11.26 31.93
N GLU A 570 -22.16 -10.19 32.37
CA GLU A 570 -22.14 -8.89 31.71
C GLU A 570 -20.71 -8.32 31.65
N ILE A 571 -20.19 -8.12 30.43
CA ILE A 571 -18.98 -7.32 30.23
C ILE A 571 -19.38 -5.85 30.26
N ILE A 572 -19.31 -5.27 31.46
CA ILE A 572 -19.45 -3.83 31.67
C ILE A 572 -18.16 -3.14 31.19
N CYS A 573 -18.20 -2.53 30.01
CA CYS A 573 -17.21 -1.54 29.62
C CYS A 573 -17.47 -0.24 30.41
N THR A 574 -16.87 -0.10 31.58
CA THR A 574 -16.78 1.19 32.26
C THR A 574 -15.73 2.06 31.59
N THR A 575 -16.17 3.07 30.85
CA THR A 575 -15.37 4.24 30.52
C THR A 575 -15.24 5.10 31.78
N ARG A 576 -14.11 5.00 32.47
CA ARG A 576 -13.56 6.13 33.25
C ARG A 576 -12.15 6.40 32.76
N LEU A 577 -12.03 7.56 32.11
CA LEU A 577 -10.79 8.33 32.01
C LEU A 577 -10.26 8.65 33.41
#